data_AF-A0A7Y5TY45-F1
#
_entry.id   AF-A0A7Y5TY45-F1
#
_cell.length_a   1.000
_cell.length_b   1.000
_cell.length_c   1.000
_cell.angle_alpha   90.00
_cell.angle_beta   90.00
_cell.angle_gamma   90.00
#
_symmetry.space_group_name_H-M   'P 1'
#
loop_
_entity.id
_entity.type
_entity.pdbx_description
1 polymer ?
#
loop_
_entity_poly.entity_id
_entity_poly.type
_entity_poly.pdbx_seq_one_letter_code
_entity_poly.pdbx_strand_id
1 'polypeptide(L)'
;MLLGAGLATLDAQQKDDKKWDVTAPLGPAETLVFDTSEGTWMNVDVSPDGRHLVFDLLGDIYTMPVAGSGNAQATRITSGAAFDMQPRFSPDGKRIAFTSDRDGLWNIWAMAIDGKDAKQVSKEKRWFVNSPTWSPDGAYIFARRHFVAQRSLGAGEIWMFHASGSEGLQVTEKNGFQKDAGEPAISPDGRYLYYSKDVTPGQTFEYNKDPNGTIYAIIRRDLNTGRERPFVSVQGGSVAPRPSPDGKWLAYVRRVRLGSQLFIRDLATGQDRSLFDRLDKDLQEAWAIHGLYPQYAWLPDSRSVVIWGQGKVWRVEVASGESTAVPFTAHVQQTLNEAVRFPQKVFTPEFAVKMLRDVTTSPDGKQVAYSALGHIYVKTLPNGEAKRLTDVSDRFEFDPAWSADGRSIVYTTWSDAEYGRVRVVDADGRGGRDVVSRPGHYTEASFAPDGRTIVFRAAAADTDRGTLYGSEPGVYVVPSDGSAAPRLVRESGTHPMFDHTGKRIFVNDSRGGKFVLLSVGIGDPGSPLAGSDEVVHFQSENAMQIVPSPDGKWVAFSERWHAFVAPFPRTGRPVDLGPAINGYPVARISRDAGFYLHWSGDSRTVFWSLGPELFSRDL
;
A
#
# COMPACT_ATOMS: atom_id res chain seq x y z
N MET A 1 -37.16 22.35 -36.85
CA MET A 1 -36.70 22.94 -35.58
C MET A 1 -35.48 22.15 -35.13
N LEU A 2 -34.29 22.74 -35.25
CA LEU A 2 -33.05 22.17 -34.73
C LEU A 2 -33.01 22.36 -33.21
N LEU A 3 -32.83 21.28 -32.45
CA LEU A 3 -32.37 21.33 -31.07
C LEU A 3 -30.92 20.87 -31.04
N GLY A 4 -30.01 21.83 -30.87
CA GLY A 4 -28.59 21.58 -30.70
C GLY A 4 -28.31 20.96 -29.34
N ALA A 5 -27.75 19.76 -29.34
CA ALA A 5 -27.13 19.17 -28.17
C ALA A 5 -25.79 19.91 -27.92
N GLY A 6 -25.71 20.63 -26.80
CA GLY A 6 -24.47 21.21 -26.33
C GLY A 6 -23.47 20.10 -26.00
N LEU A 7 -22.41 20.02 -26.78
CA LEU A 7 -21.18 19.35 -26.39
C LEU A 7 -20.63 20.11 -25.18
N ALA A 8 -20.78 19.56 -23.98
CA ALA A 8 -19.98 19.96 -22.85
C ALA A 8 -18.55 19.50 -23.15
N THR A 9 -17.74 20.41 -23.66
CA THR A 9 -16.29 20.27 -23.65
C THR A 9 -15.88 20.18 -22.19
N LEU A 10 -15.48 18.99 -21.75
CA LEU A 10 -14.64 18.85 -20.56
C LEU A 10 -13.37 19.66 -20.88
N ASP A 11 -13.29 20.87 -20.33
CA ASP A 11 -12.05 21.62 -20.32
C ASP A 11 -10.98 20.69 -19.77
N ALA A 12 -10.02 20.35 -20.61
CA ALA A 12 -8.80 19.71 -20.16
C ALA A 12 -8.27 20.58 -19.02
N GLN A 13 -8.23 20.03 -17.81
CA GLN A 13 -7.71 20.69 -16.62
C GLN A 13 -6.43 21.42 -17.03
N GLN A 14 -6.52 22.75 -17.11
CA GLN A 14 -5.38 23.59 -17.44
C GLN A 14 -4.32 23.21 -16.40
N LYS A 15 -3.24 22.56 -16.84
CA LYS A 15 -2.15 22.20 -15.93
C LYS A 15 -1.70 23.50 -15.29
N ASP A 16 -2.03 23.67 -14.02
CA ASP A 16 -1.55 24.79 -13.26
C ASP A 16 -0.05 24.55 -13.07
N ASP A 17 0.76 25.19 -13.91
CA ASP A 17 2.23 25.07 -13.91
C ASP A 17 2.86 25.68 -12.65
N LYS A 18 2.04 26.17 -11.71
CA LYS A 18 2.49 26.57 -10.39
C LYS A 18 3.04 25.36 -9.65
N LYS A 19 4.36 25.38 -9.45
CA LYS A 19 5.04 24.45 -8.56
C LYS A 19 4.37 24.51 -7.18
N TRP A 20 3.95 23.35 -6.68
CA TRP A 20 3.38 23.21 -5.34
C TRP A 20 4.29 23.82 -4.29
N ASP A 21 3.70 24.60 -3.37
CA ASP A 21 4.37 25.28 -2.27
C ASP A 21 3.61 24.99 -0.98
N VAL A 22 4.25 24.24 -0.08
CA VAL A 22 3.69 23.85 1.24
C VAL A 22 3.39 25.07 2.10
N THR A 23 4.11 26.17 1.89
CA THR A 23 3.98 27.38 2.70
C THR A 23 2.90 28.34 2.20
N ALA A 24 2.32 28.06 1.03
CA ALA A 24 1.27 28.90 0.45
C ALA A 24 -0.06 28.74 1.22
N PRO A 25 -0.86 29.81 1.35
CA PRO A 25 -2.22 29.71 1.89
C PRO A 25 -3.07 28.71 1.08
N LEU A 26 -3.71 27.77 1.78
CA LEU A 26 -4.49 26.69 1.15
C LEU A 26 -6.00 26.96 1.11
N GLY A 27 -6.44 28.13 1.59
CA GLY A 27 -7.85 28.52 1.62
C GLY A 27 -8.19 29.37 2.83
N PRO A 28 -9.48 29.45 3.21
CA PRO A 28 -9.90 30.04 4.49
C PRO A 28 -9.19 29.35 5.65
N ALA A 29 -8.70 30.14 6.59
CA ALA A 29 -7.97 29.67 7.75
C ALA A 29 -8.32 30.49 8.99
N GLU A 30 -8.21 29.86 10.15
CA GLU A 30 -8.29 30.51 11.46
C GLU A 30 -6.96 30.39 12.21
N THR A 31 -6.77 31.25 13.20
CA THR A 31 -5.58 31.23 14.06
C THR A 31 -5.93 30.65 15.42
N LEU A 32 -5.26 29.56 15.80
CA LEU A 32 -5.31 28.98 17.13
C LEU A 32 -4.20 29.58 17.98
N VAL A 33 -4.56 30.17 19.13
CA VAL A 33 -3.61 30.80 20.06
C VAL A 33 -3.85 30.29 21.48
N PHE A 34 -2.81 29.78 22.14
CA PHE A 34 -2.86 29.38 23.55
C PHE A 34 -1.45 29.29 24.15
N ASP A 35 -1.37 29.41 25.48
CA ASP A 35 -0.15 29.11 26.22
C ASP A 35 -0.18 27.66 26.72
N THR A 36 0.95 26.96 26.68
CA THR A 36 1.10 25.62 27.26
C THR A 36 2.43 25.44 27.97
N SER A 37 2.43 24.61 28.99
CA SER A 37 3.63 24.12 29.69
C SER A 37 3.84 22.62 29.50
N GLU A 38 3.07 22.01 28.60
CA GLU A 38 3.17 20.60 28.25
C GLU A 38 3.09 20.41 26.74
N GLY A 39 3.74 19.37 26.23
CA GLY A 39 3.75 19.04 24.80
C GLY A 39 3.95 17.56 24.54
N THR A 40 3.58 17.11 23.35
CA THR A 40 3.66 15.70 22.94
C THR A 40 4.87 15.49 22.03
N TRP A 41 5.66 14.45 22.30
CA TRP A 41 6.75 14.00 21.44
C TRP A 41 7.83 15.07 21.15
N MET A 42 8.20 15.87 22.15
CA MET A 42 9.11 17.01 21.97
C MET A 42 10.57 16.54 21.91
N ASN A 43 11.27 16.84 20.80
CA ASN A 43 12.72 16.68 20.77
C ASN A 43 13.38 17.85 21.47
N VAL A 44 14.44 17.59 22.24
CA VAL A 44 15.14 18.61 23.04
C VAL A 44 16.65 18.51 22.81
N ASP A 45 17.32 19.65 22.70
CA ASP A 45 18.78 19.75 22.72
C ASP A 45 19.26 20.89 23.62
N VAL A 46 20.49 20.79 24.10
CA VAL A 46 21.12 21.77 25.00
C VAL A 46 22.26 22.46 24.25
N SER A 47 22.39 23.79 24.40
CA SER A 47 23.48 24.54 23.80
C SER A 47 24.85 24.09 24.36
N PRO A 48 25.94 24.17 23.58
CA PRO A 48 27.27 23.73 24.04
C PRO A 48 27.80 24.43 25.30
N ASP A 49 27.31 25.64 25.60
CA ASP A 49 27.62 26.38 26.82
C ASP A 49 26.71 26.03 28.01
N GLY A 50 25.71 25.17 27.80
CA GLY A 50 24.77 24.70 28.81
C GLY A 50 23.73 25.73 29.25
N ARG A 51 23.59 26.85 28.51
CA ARG A 51 22.74 27.98 28.91
C ARG A 51 21.35 27.97 28.30
N HIS A 52 21.16 27.34 27.14
CA HIS A 52 19.90 27.34 26.40
C HIS A 52 19.44 25.93 26.04
N LEU A 53 18.12 25.74 26.01
CA LEU A 53 17.44 24.61 25.42
C LEU A 53 16.82 25.04 24.10
N VAL A 54 16.82 24.12 23.14
CA VAL A 54 15.97 24.20 21.94
C VAL A 54 15.06 22.99 21.94
N PHE A 55 13.80 23.19 21.58
CA PHE A 55 12.84 22.09 21.44
C PHE A 55 11.81 22.36 20.35
N ASP A 56 11.21 21.31 19.82
CA ASP A 56 10.05 21.45 18.94
C ASP A 56 8.73 21.22 19.67
N LEU A 57 7.68 21.90 19.20
CA LEU A 57 6.31 21.79 19.67
C LEU A 57 5.35 22.16 18.54
N LEU A 58 4.49 21.21 18.16
CA LEU A 58 3.43 21.41 17.15
C LEU A 58 3.93 21.93 15.78
N GLY A 59 5.12 21.51 15.36
CA GLY A 59 5.70 21.90 14.07
C GLY A 59 6.47 23.22 14.09
N ASP A 60 6.65 23.83 15.26
CA ASP A 60 7.54 24.98 15.45
C ASP A 60 8.71 24.64 16.37
N ILE A 61 9.76 25.44 16.29
CA ILE A 61 10.94 25.37 17.16
C ILE A 61 10.93 26.54 18.13
N TYR A 62 11.26 26.25 19.39
CA TYR A 62 11.35 27.19 20.49
C TYR A 62 12.74 27.13 21.14
N THR A 63 13.18 28.25 21.71
CA THR A 63 14.40 28.34 22.53
C THR A 63 14.11 28.98 23.89
N MET A 64 14.83 28.57 24.92
CA MET A 64 14.74 29.17 26.27
C MET A 64 15.99 28.93 27.10
N PRO A 65 16.24 29.70 28.18
CA PRO A 65 17.31 29.39 29.13
C PRO A 65 17.12 28.04 29.84
N VAL A 66 18.22 27.36 30.18
CA VAL A 66 18.23 26.09 30.93
C VAL A 66 17.95 26.29 32.44
N ALA A 67 18.17 27.49 32.98
CA ALA A 67 18.24 27.73 34.42
C ALA A 67 16.89 27.55 35.15
N GLY A 68 16.91 26.72 36.21
CA GLY A 68 15.76 26.35 37.02
C GLY A 68 15.52 27.26 38.23
N SER A 69 14.32 27.87 38.26
CA SER A 69 13.54 28.25 39.46
C SER A 69 12.29 29.08 39.11
N GLY A 70 12.08 29.43 37.83
CA GLY A 70 10.88 30.12 37.36
C GLY A 70 10.38 29.56 36.03
N ASN A 71 9.11 29.80 35.73
CA ASN A 71 8.48 29.41 34.48
C ASN A 71 9.06 30.24 33.32
N ALA A 72 10.08 29.69 32.63
CA ALA A 72 10.76 30.40 31.55
C ALA A 72 9.85 30.52 30.33
N GLN A 73 9.69 31.75 29.83
CA GLN A 73 8.95 31.99 28.60
C GLN A 73 9.81 31.55 27.41
N ALA A 74 9.33 30.55 26.68
CA ALA A 74 9.99 30.04 25.50
C ALA A 74 9.79 31.00 24.32
N THR A 75 10.87 31.30 23.62
CA THR A 75 10.85 32.14 22.42
C THR A 75 10.66 31.25 21.21
N ARG A 76 9.55 31.44 20.48
CA ARG A 76 9.31 30.79 19.19
C ARG A 76 10.27 31.35 18.14
N ILE A 77 11.01 30.48 17.45
CA ILE A 77 12.01 30.87 16.44
C ILE A 77 11.71 30.35 15.03
N THR A 78 10.70 29.49 14.87
CA THR A 78 10.12 29.18 13.55
C THR A 78 8.59 29.28 13.58
N SER A 79 8.00 29.55 12.41
CA SER A 79 6.56 29.64 12.23
C SER A 79 6.16 29.38 10.79
N GLY A 80 4.87 29.07 10.58
CA GLY A 80 4.28 28.91 9.25
C GLY A 80 3.64 27.53 9.08
N ALA A 81 3.32 27.18 7.83
CA ALA A 81 2.67 25.92 7.50
C ALA A 81 3.62 24.72 7.43
N ALA A 82 4.92 24.97 7.27
CA ALA A 82 5.93 23.93 7.27
C ALA A 82 6.08 23.32 8.66
N PHE A 83 6.32 22.01 8.71
CA PHE A 83 6.49 21.28 9.96
C PHE A 83 7.98 21.18 10.33
N ASP A 84 8.43 22.07 11.21
CA ASP A 84 9.80 22.13 11.69
C ASP A 84 9.98 21.31 12.98
N MET A 85 10.91 20.35 13.00
CA MET A 85 11.11 19.42 14.13
C MET A 85 12.57 18.96 14.30
N GLN A 86 12.85 18.25 15.41
CA GLN A 86 14.15 17.63 15.73
C GLN A 86 15.34 18.63 15.71
N PRO A 87 15.24 19.77 16.42
CA PRO A 87 16.29 20.78 16.42
C PRO A 87 17.54 20.30 17.16
N ARG A 88 18.72 20.67 16.65
CA ARG A 88 20.04 20.35 17.23
C ARG A 88 21.01 21.51 17.11
N PHE A 89 21.60 21.94 18.23
CA PHE A 89 22.63 22.96 18.23
C PHE A 89 23.90 22.47 17.53
N SER A 90 24.54 23.36 16.77
CA SER A 90 25.90 23.13 16.28
C SER A 90 26.91 23.12 17.43
N PRO A 91 28.07 22.45 17.28
CA PRO A 91 29.07 22.37 18.35
C PRO A 91 29.64 23.73 18.79
N ASP A 92 29.59 24.74 17.92
CA ASP A 92 29.98 26.12 18.22
C ASP A 92 28.85 26.97 18.82
N GLY A 93 27.64 26.41 18.94
CA GLY A 93 26.45 27.07 19.48
C GLY A 93 25.86 28.18 18.61
N LYS A 94 26.30 28.33 17.35
CA LYS A 94 25.87 29.44 16.48
C LYS A 94 24.70 29.10 15.56
N ARG A 95 24.43 27.82 15.33
CA ARG A 95 23.41 27.34 14.40
C ARG A 95 22.56 26.25 15.03
N ILE A 96 21.38 26.06 14.46
CA ILE A 96 20.45 24.96 14.77
C ILE A 96 20.19 24.20 13.47
N ALA A 97 20.49 22.90 13.44
CA ALA A 97 20.03 22.00 12.40
C ALA A 97 18.67 21.41 12.79
N PHE A 98 17.77 21.22 11.82
CA PHE A 98 16.42 20.72 12.07
C PHE A 98 15.84 20.08 10.81
N THR A 99 14.78 19.30 10.97
CA THR A 99 14.01 18.70 9.88
C THR A 99 12.86 19.64 9.49
N SER A 100 12.62 19.85 8.19
CA SER A 100 11.50 20.65 7.67
C SER A 100 11.01 20.14 6.32
N ASP A 101 9.70 20.20 6.08
CA ASP A 101 9.05 19.88 4.80
C ASP A 101 8.76 21.11 3.93
N ARG A 102 9.28 22.29 4.29
CA ARG A 102 9.00 23.56 3.60
C ARG A 102 9.26 23.57 2.08
N ASP A 103 10.08 22.65 1.56
CA ASP A 103 10.32 22.52 0.11
C ASP A 103 9.54 21.37 -0.56
N GLY A 104 8.53 20.83 0.14
CA GLY A 104 7.64 19.76 -0.31
C GLY A 104 7.93 18.38 0.28
N LEU A 105 9.07 18.21 0.96
CA LEU A 105 9.48 16.91 1.52
C LEU A 105 10.42 17.12 2.72
N TRP A 106 10.39 16.24 3.72
CA TRP A 106 11.29 16.37 4.87
C TRP A 106 12.76 16.32 4.44
N ASN A 107 13.44 17.43 4.71
CA ASN A 107 14.87 17.63 4.49
C ASN A 107 15.50 18.23 5.75
N ILE A 108 16.83 18.17 5.81
CA ILE A 108 17.61 18.86 6.82
C ILE A 108 17.83 20.31 6.40
N TRP A 109 17.59 21.20 7.36
CA TRP A 109 17.82 22.64 7.27
C TRP A 109 18.72 23.08 8.41
N ALA A 110 19.39 24.21 8.23
CA ALA A 110 20.15 24.86 9.29
C ALA A 110 19.87 26.36 9.31
N MET A 111 19.71 26.93 10.50
CA MET A 111 19.43 28.36 10.73
C MET A 111 20.33 28.91 11.84
N ALA A 112 20.39 30.23 11.96
CA ALA A 112 20.98 30.89 13.12
C ALA A 112 20.14 30.63 14.39
N ILE A 113 20.74 30.77 15.57
CA ILE A 113 20.03 30.53 16.86
C ILE A 113 18.83 31.45 17.11
N ASP A 114 18.76 32.59 16.42
CA ASP A 114 17.63 33.53 16.48
C ASP A 114 16.50 33.19 15.48
N GLY A 115 16.60 32.07 14.78
CA GLY A 115 15.62 31.60 13.79
C GLY A 115 15.85 32.11 12.37
N LYS A 116 16.83 32.98 12.14
CA LYS A 116 17.06 33.61 10.82
C LYS A 116 17.97 32.80 9.92
N ASP A 117 18.04 33.20 8.66
CA ASP A 117 18.94 32.67 7.63
C ASP A 117 18.86 31.15 7.46
N ALA A 118 17.64 30.60 7.55
CA ALA A 118 17.42 29.18 7.35
C ALA A 118 17.80 28.76 5.93
N LYS A 119 18.70 27.77 5.83
CA LYS A 119 19.23 27.22 4.58
C LYS A 119 19.04 25.72 4.53
N GLN A 120 18.65 25.24 3.36
CA GLN A 120 18.50 23.82 3.11
C GLN A 120 19.88 23.14 3.03
N VAL A 121 20.06 22.05 3.76
CA VAL A 121 21.30 21.26 3.80
C VAL A 121 21.20 20.03 2.91
N SER A 122 20.10 19.27 3.00
CA SER A 122 19.83 18.13 2.11
C SER A 122 18.78 18.49 1.06
N LYS A 123 18.89 17.95 -0.17
CA LYS A 123 18.00 18.27 -1.30
C LYS A 123 17.24 17.05 -1.83
N GLU A 124 16.78 16.19 -0.93
CA GLU A 124 16.02 15.00 -1.30
C GLU A 124 14.67 15.37 -1.93
N LYS A 125 14.26 14.61 -2.96
CA LYS A 125 13.03 14.81 -3.74
C LYS A 125 12.13 13.58 -3.83
N ARG A 126 12.59 12.43 -3.35
CA ARG A 126 11.89 11.14 -3.43
C ARG A 126 11.62 10.52 -2.06
N TRP A 127 12.55 10.67 -1.12
CA TRP A 127 12.55 10.02 0.19
C TRP A 127 12.51 11.05 1.33
N PHE A 128 12.45 10.63 2.59
CA PHE A 128 12.52 11.59 3.70
C PHE A 128 13.92 11.63 4.30
N VAL A 129 14.39 12.82 4.71
CA VAL A 129 15.63 12.98 5.46
C VAL A 129 15.32 13.68 6.79
N ASN A 130 15.68 13.05 7.91
CA ASN A 130 15.36 13.55 9.24
C ASN A 130 16.38 13.08 10.31
N SER A 131 16.10 13.40 11.58
CA SER A 131 16.93 13.07 12.74
C SER A 131 18.38 13.55 12.62
N PRO A 132 18.62 14.87 12.44
CA PRO A 132 19.97 15.41 12.29
C PRO A 132 20.82 15.22 13.55
N THR A 133 22.14 15.14 13.37
CA THR A 133 23.15 15.29 14.42
C THR A 133 24.42 15.86 13.81
N TRP A 134 25.06 16.80 14.49
CA TRP A 134 26.31 17.40 14.02
C TRP A 134 27.50 16.46 14.25
N SER A 135 28.50 16.55 13.37
CA SER A 135 29.86 16.12 13.68
C SER A 135 30.48 17.05 14.73
N PRO A 136 31.43 16.58 15.56
CA PRO A 136 32.04 17.41 16.62
C PRO A 136 32.75 18.67 16.12
N ASP A 137 33.26 18.64 14.89
CA ASP A 137 33.90 19.79 14.23
C ASP A 137 32.90 20.77 13.60
N GLY A 138 31.61 20.44 13.57
CA GLY A 138 30.54 21.26 12.97
C GLY A 138 30.56 21.34 11.44
N ALA A 139 31.43 20.57 10.76
CA ALA A 139 31.55 20.58 9.31
C ALA A 139 30.47 19.73 8.62
N TYR A 140 29.94 18.71 9.30
CA TYR A 140 28.99 17.77 8.75
C TYR A 140 27.76 17.58 9.64
N ILE A 141 26.66 17.17 9.02
CA ILE A 141 25.43 16.73 9.67
C ILE A 141 25.14 15.30 9.21
N PHE A 142 25.03 14.38 10.16
CA PHE A 142 24.53 13.04 9.92
C PHE A 142 23.02 13.04 10.11
N ALA A 143 22.29 12.41 9.20
CA ALA A 143 20.85 12.32 9.26
C ALA A 143 20.39 10.98 8.67
N ARG A 144 19.19 10.56 9.04
CA ARG A 144 18.56 9.37 8.49
C ARG A 144 17.90 9.72 7.16
N ARG A 145 18.16 8.93 6.12
CA ARG A 145 17.37 8.87 4.89
C ARG A 145 16.41 7.68 4.97
N HIS A 146 15.12 7.91 4.76
CA HIS A 146 14.05 6.95 4.97
C HIS A 146 13.43 6.51 3.64
N PHE A 147 13.51 5.21 3.34
CA PHE A 147 12.98 4.59 2.12
C PHE A 147 11.67 3.88 2.40
N VAL A 148 10.72 3.86 1.46
CA VAL A 148 9.47 3.08 1.59
C VAL A 148 9.30 2.06 0.48
N ALA A 149 8.81 0.86 0.83
CA ALA A 149 8.34 -0.14 -0.12
C ALA A 149 6.92 0.16 -0.63
N GLN A 150 6.40 -0.63 -1.58
CA GLN A 150 5.01 -0.53 -2.07
C GLN A 150 3.95 -0.66 -0.96
N ARG A 151 4.28 -1.29 0.17
CA ARG A 151 3.39 -1.40 1.34
C ARG A 151 3.48 -0.21 2.29
N SER A 152 4.17 0.87 1.90
CA SER A 152 4.43 2.04 2.73
C SER A 152 5.12 1.72 4.06
N LEU A 153 5.90 0.64 4.12
CA LEU A 153 6.77 0.30 5.25
C LEU A 153 8.20 0.58 4.83
N GLY A 154 9.00 1.12 5.74
CA GLY A 154 10.27 1.70 5.37
C GLY A 154 11.50 1.24 6.14
N ALA A 155 12.64 1.40 5.49
CA ALA A 155 13.97 1.17 6.03
C ALA A 155 14.75 2.49 6.05
N GLY A 156 15.74 2.57 6.94
CA GLY A 156 16.59 3.76 7.06
C GLY A 156 18.04 3.48 6.71
N GLU A 157 18.71 4.54 6.26
CA GLU A 157 20.16 4.63 6.13
C GLU A 157 20.64 5.90 6.83
N ILE A 158 21.84 5.89 7.40
CA ILE A 158 22.50 7.12 7.84
C ILE A 158 23.30 7.70 6.68
N TRP A 159 23.09 8.99 6.46
CA TRP A 159 23.73 9.81 5.43
C TRP A 159 24.44 10.99 6.09
N MET A 160 25.54 11.43 5.49
CA MET A 160 26.36 12.54 5.95
C MET A 160 26.29 13.68 4.93
N PHE A 161 25.96 14.88 5.38
CA PHE A 161 25.84 16.08 4.55
C PHE A 161 26.84 17.12 5.03
N HIS A 162 27.53 17.80 4.12
CA HIS A 162 28.32 18.97 4.51
C HIS A 162 27.38 20.09 4.99
N ALA A 163 27.74 20.80 6.05
CA ALA A 163 26.88 21.79 6.71
C ALA A 163 26.54 23.02 5.85
N SER A 164 27.25 23.24 4.73
CA SER A 164 26.90 24.27 3.73
C SER A 164 25.83 23.81 2.74
N GLY A 165 25.44 22.54 2.77
CA GLY A 165 24.55 21.88 1.82
C GLY A 165 25.27 21.02 0.78
N SER A 166 24.73 19.85 0.48
CA SER A 166 25.24 18.89 -0.51
C SER A 166 24.20 17.79 -0.83
N GLU A 167 24.45 16.96 -1.85
CA GLU A 167 23.62 15.76 -2.14
C GLU A 167 23.71 14.69 -1.04
N GLY A 168 24.73 14.76 -0.18
CA GLY A 168 24.99 13.81 0.89
C GLY A 168 25.83 12.60 0.46
N LEU A 169 26.46 11.98 1.44
CA LEU A 169 27.26 10.76 1.30
C LEU A 169 26.61 9.66 2.13
N GLN A 170 26.42 8.48 1.53
CA GLN A 170 25.89 7.32 2.24
C GLN A 170 26.92 6.81 3.26
N VAL A 171 26.48 6.58 4.50
CA VAL A 171 27.35 6.07 5.58
C VAL A 171 27.02 4.62 5.93
N THR A 172 25.74 4.25 5.89
CA THR A 172 25.27 2.89 6.16
C THR A 172 24.37 2.36 5.05
N GLU A 173 24.24 1.04 4.97
CA GLU A 173 23.34 0.36 4.03
C GLU A 173 22.08 -0.13 4.77
N LYS A 174 20.92 0.00 4.10
CA LYS A 174 19.67 -0.58 4.59
C LYS A 174 19.67 -2.10 4.49
N ASN A 175 18.93 -2.76 5.37
CA ASN A 175 18.66 -4.19 5.28
C ASN A 175 17.25 -4.43 4.69
N GLY A 176 17.18 -4.70 3.39
CA GLY A 176 15.90 -4.74 2.67
C GLY A 176 15.19 -3.38 2.68
N PHE A 177 13.86 -3.39 2.65
CA PHE A 177 13.04 -2.17 2.64
C PHE A 177 12.15 -2.01 3.87
N GLN A 178 12.24 -2.92 4.84
CA GLN A 178 11.34 -2.96 6.00
C GLN A 178 12.04 -3.28 7.33
N LYS A 179 13.38 -3.23 7.37
CA LYS A 179 14.15 -3.25 8.62
C LYS A 179 14.78 -1.89 8.81
N ASP A 180 14.36 -1.23 9.87
CA ASP A 180 14.62 0.17 10.05
C ASP A 180 15.98 0.47 10.70
N ALA A 181 16.54 1.64 10.40
CA ALA A 181 17.71 2.17 11.07
C ALA A 181 17.64 3.70 11.17
N GLY A 182 18.07 4.29 12.29
CA GLY A 182 17.91 5.71 12.51
C GLY A 182 18.58 6.24 13.77
N GLU A 183 18.21 7.47 14.15
CA GLU A 183 18.64 8.14 15.38
C GLU A 183 20.18 8.22 15.52
N PRO A 184 20.88 8.79 14.53
CA PRO A 184 22.34 8.87 14.58
C PRO A 184 22.83 9.73 15.75
N ALA A 185 23.96 9.33 16.33
CA ALA A 185 24.70 10.06 17.33
C ALA A 185 26.20 9.83 17.17
N ILE A 186 26.98 10.91 17.18
CA ILE A 186 28.43 10.86 16.98
C ILE A 186 29.14 10.94 18.33
N SER A 187 30.21 10.16 18.52
CA SER A 187 31.05 10.27 19.71
C SER A 187 31.76 11.63 19.75
N PRO A 188 32.10 12.15 20.95
CA PRO A 188 32.75 13.46 21.07
C PRO A 188 34.09 13.57 20.34
N ASP A 189 34.81 12.46 20.20
CA ASP A 189 36.07 12.36 19.44
C ASP A 189 35.87 12.23 17.92
N GLY A 190 34.63 12.16 17.44
CA GLY A 190 34.28 12.04 16.02
C GLY A 190 34.53 10.66 15.41
N ARG A 191 35.01 9.68 16.19
CA ARG A 191 35.41 8.38 15.66
C ARG A 191 34.24 7.42 15.41
N TYR A 192 33.23 7.45 16.27
CA TYR A 192 32.17 6.46 16.28
C TYR A 192 30.82 7.08 15.96
N LEU A 193 30.08 6.42 15.06
CA LEU A 193 28.65 6.63 14.87
C LEU A 193 27.90 5.55 15.66
N TYR A 194 26.98 5.97 16.51
CA TYR A 194 25.97 5.14 17.16
C TYR A 194 24.62 5.38 16.47
N TYR A 195 23.86 4.31 16.24
CA TYR A 195 22.52 4.43 15.67
C TYR A 195 21.66 3.21 16.05
N SER A 196 20.36 3.39 16.05
CA SER A 196 19.40 2.32 16.32
C SER A 196 19.11 1.54 15.06
N LYS A 197 19.06 0.20 15.17
CA LYS A 197 18.77 -0.70 14.05
C LYS A 197 17.83 -1.81 14.48
N ASP A 198 16.80 -2.08 13.67
CA ASP A 198 15.93 -3.24 13.85
C ASP A 198 16.75 -4.50 13.56
N VAL A 199 16.87 -5.36 14.57
CA VAL A 199 17.66 -6.61 14.53
C VAL A 199 16.79 -7.86 14.51
N THR A 200 15.48 -7.70 14.33
CA THR A 200 14.58 -8.84 14.14
C THR A 200 14.93 -9.62 12.86
N PRO A 201 14.71 -10.95 12.81
CA PRO A 201 15.14 -11.78 11.69
C PRO A 201 14.54 -11.38 10.33
N GLY A 202 15.20 -11.78 9.24
CA GLY A 202 14.71 -11.54 7.88
C GLY A 202 14.83 -10.09 7.40
N GLN A 203 14.06 -9.75 6.36
CA GLN A 203 14.12 -8.44 5.67
C GLN A 203 12.76 -7.74 5.56
N THR A 204 11.71 -8.36 6.09
CA THR A 204 10.34 -7.84 6.09
C THR A 204 9.95 -7.33 7.46
N PHE A 205 8.95 -6.45 7.51
CA PHE A 205 8.32 -6.04 8.74
C PHE A 205 7.58 -7.22 9.36
N GLU A 206 7.59 -7.29 10.68
CA GLU A 206 6.91 -8.31 11.47
C GLU A 206 5.84 -7.64 12.31
N TYR A 207 4.61 -8.15 12.26
CA TYR A 207 3.55 -7.75 13.17
C TYR A 207 3.69 -8.48 14.50
N ASN A 208 3.19 -7.89 15.59
CA ASN A 208 3.18 -8.50 16.92
C ASN A 208 4.56 -8.94 17.42
N LYS A 209 5.60 -8.13 17.13
CA LYS A 209 6.95 -8.35 17.66
C LYS A 209 6.91 -8.43 19.18
N ASP A 210 7.72 -9.31 19.78
CA ASP A 210 7.81 -9.41 21.24
C ASP A 210 8.36 -8.09 21.83
N PRO A 211 7.54 -7.32 22.56
CA PRO A 211 7.97 -6.05 23.13
C PRO A 211 9.06 -6.17 24.20
N ASN A 212 9.26 -7.36 24.77
CA ASN A 212 10.29 -7.64 25.77
C ASN A 212 11.54 -8.29 25.15
N GLY A 213 11.46 -8.69 23.88
CA GLY A 213 12.58 -9.16 23.09
C GLY A 213 13.56 -8.05 22.72
N THR A 214 14.50 -8.33 21.82
CA THR A 214 15.40 -7.31 21.26
C THR A 214 14.91 -6.95 19.87
N ILE A 215 13.99 -5.98 19.77
CA ILE A 215 13.51 -5.49 18.47
C ILE A 215 14.60 -4.61 17.84
N TYR A 216 15.09 -3.62 18.60
CA TYR A 216 16.18 -2.74 18.19
C TYR A 216 17.43 -2.96 19.02
N ALA A 217 18.58 -2.81 18.38
CA ALA A 217 19.88 -2.69 19.05
C ALA A 217 20.56 -1.39 18.65
N ILE A 218 21.45 -0.91 19.51
CA ILE A 218 22.38 0.17 19.18
C ILE A 218 23.57 -0.45 18.47
N ILE A 219 23.79 -0.03 17.24
CA ILE A 219 24.96 -0.40 16.44
C ILE A 219 26.02 0.70 16.60
N ARG A 220 27.28 0.30 16.70
CA ARG A 220 28.42 1.21 16.64
C ARG A 220 29.24 0.95 15.38
N ARG A 221 29.42 2.00 14.58
CA ARG A 221 30.28 2.03 13.40
C ARG A 221 31.52 2.86 13.69
N ASP A 222 32.70 2.31 13.39
CA ASP A 222 33.94 3.10 13.34
C ASP A 222 33.98 3.87 12.01
N LEU A 223 33.97 5.21 12.06
CA LEU A 223 33.91 6.05 10.86
C LEU A 223 35.22 6.05 10.07
N ASN A 224 36.34 5.64 10.66
CA ASN A 224 37.61 5.53 9.97
C ASN A 224 37.75 4.22 9.17
N THR A 225 37.12 3.13 9.64
CA THR A 225 37.27 1.80 9.03
C THR A 225 35.99 1.27 8.40
N GLY A 226 34.84 1.87 8.69
CA GLY A 226 33.51 1.39 8.30
C GLY A 226 33.05 0.13 9.04
N ARG A 227 33.81 -0.37 10.03
CA ARG A 227 33.45 -1.58 10.77
C ARG A 227 32.26 -1.33 11.68
N GLU A 228 31.22 -2.15 11.53
CA GLU A 228 30.02 -2.15 12.37
C GLU A 228 30.00 -3.33 13.35
N ARG A 229 29.37 -3.11 14.51
CA ARG A 229 28.99 -4.18 15.44
C ARG A 229 27.78 -3.78 16.28
N PRO A 230 26.92 -4.73 16.68
CA PRO A 230 26.02 -4.52 17.80
C PRO A 230 26.82 -4.09 19.03
N PHE A 231 26.44 -2.96 19.62
CA PHE A 231 27.14 -2.36 20.75
C PHE A 231 26.34 -2.46 22.05
N VAL A 232 25.04 -2.16 21.99
CA VAL A 232 24.08 -2.46 23.07
C VAL A 232 22.91 -3.22 22.47
N SER A 233 22.73 -4.46 22.92
CA SER A 233 21.71 -5.38 22.40
C SER A 233 21.16 -6.19 23.57
N VAL A 234 20.14 -5.65 24.23
CA VAL A 234 19.54 -6.22 25.45
C VAL A 234 18.01 -6.34 25.30
N GLN A 235 17.40 -7.22 26.11
CA GLN A 235 15.96 -7.39 26.18
C GLN A 235 15.23 -6.07 26.47
N GLY A 236 14.08 -5.85 25.81
CA GLY A 236 13.36 -4.57 25.79
C GLY A 236 13.89 -3.58 24.74
N GLY A 237 14.87 -4.02 23.95
CA GLY A 237 15.54 -3.26 22.90
C GLY A 237 16.37 -2.08 23.42
N SER A 238 17.11 -1.45 22.52
CA SER A 238 18.01 -0.34 22.83
C SER A 238 17.95 0.69 21.70
N VAL A 239 17.43 1.88 22.00
CA VAL A 239 17.13 2.92 21.00
C VAL A 239 17.59 4.31 21.41
N ALA A 240 17.54 5.26 20.47
CA ALA A 240 17.88 6.67 20.69
C ALA A 240 19.22 6.87 21.44
N PRO A 241 20.37 6.38 20.90
CA PRO A 241 21.66 6.49 21.58
C PRO A 241 22.15 7.96 21.68
N ARG A 242 22.76 8.32 22.80
CA ARG A 242 23.44 9.63 22.99
C ARG A 242 24.71 9.49 23.83
N PRO A 243 25.92 9.53 23.24
CA PRO A 243 27.16 9.51 24.02
C PRO A 243 27.32 10.82 24.82
N SER A 244 27.91 10.73 26.01
CA SER A 244 28.19 11.91 26.84
C SER A 244 29.33 12.75 26.26
N PRO A 245 29.34 14.08 26.49
CA PRO A 245 30.42 14.97 26.04
C PRO A 245 31.83 14.54 26.48
N ASP A 246 31.97 13.94 27.66
CA ASP A 246 33.24 13.43 28.17
C ASP A 246 33.65 12.05 27.61
N GLY A 247 32.79 11.43 26.78
CA GLY A 247 33.04 10.14 26.14
C GLY A 247 33.03 8.93 27.08
N LYS A 248 32.59 9.08 28.33
CA LYS A 248 32.56 7.99 29.32
C LYS A 248 31.25 7.22 29.37
N TRP A 249 30.16 7.84 28.94
CA TRP A 249 28.82 7.28 29.08
C TRP A 249 28.07 7.24 27.76
N LEU A 250 27.11 6.33 27.67
CA LEU A 250 26.11 6.29 26.61
C LEU A 250 24.73 6.25 27.23
N ALA A 251 23.92 7.27 26.97
CA ALA A 251 22.50 7.26 27.29
C ALA A 251 21.73 6.56 26.17
N TYR A 252 20.67 5.84 26.53
CA TYR A 252 19.76 5.20 25.58
C TYR A 252 18.40 4.90 26.21
N VAL A 253 17.37 4.72 25.38
CA VAL A 253 16.05 4.29 25.84
C VAL A 253 15.90 2.78 25.67
N ARG A 254 15.29 2.14 26.67
CA ARG A 254 15.02 0.71 26.71
C ARG A 254 13.68 0.45 27.38
N ARG A 255 13.00 -0.61 26.97
CA ARG A 255 11.77 -1.05 27.61
C ARG A 255 12.05 -1.96 28.82
N VAL A 256 11.34 -1.72 29.91
CA VAL A 256 11.27 -2.59 31.08
C VAL A 256 9.80 -2.94 31.30
N ARG A 257 9.43 -4.19 30.96
CA ARG A 257 8.03 -4.65 30.91
C ARG A 257 7.21 -3.77 29.96
N LEU A 258 6.28 -2.97 30.52
CA LEU A 258 5.36 -2.13 29.75
C LEU A 258 5.84 -0.67 29.62
N GLY A 259 6.89 -0.27 30.36
CA GLY A 259 7.36 1.11 30.40
C GLY A 259 8.68 1.30 29.66
N SER A 260 8.84 2.45 29.00
CA SER A 260 10.11 2.90 28.45
C SER A 260 10.90 3.61 29.56
N GLN A 261 12.22 3.42 29.60
CA GLN A 261 13.10 4.04 30.59
C GLN A 261 14.39 4.52 29.94
N LEU A 262 14.95 5.60 30.48
CA LEU A 262 16.28 6.08 30.15
C LEU A 262 17.29 5.24 30.92
N PHE A 263 18.25 4.67 30.21
CA PHE A 263 19.39 3.94 30.76
C PHE A 263 20.68 4.70 30.48
N ILE A 264 21.67 4.50 31.36
CA ILE A 264 23.05 4.92 31.17
C ILE A 264 23.94 3.68 31.14
N ARG A 265 24.83 3.63 30.15
CA ARG A 265 25.89 2.63 30.02
C ARG A 265 27.25 3.26 30.26
N ASP A 266 28.06 2.65 31.12
CA ASP A 266 29.49 2.91 31.24
C ASP A 266 30.21 2.37 29.99
N LEU A 267 30.91 3.23 29.24
CA LEU A 267 31.59 2.83 28.01
C LEU A 267 32.88 2.04 28.25
N ALA A 268 33.48 2.13 29.44
CA ALA A 268 34.68 1.39 29.82
C ALA A 268 34.33 -0.02 30.32
N THR A 269 33.30 -0.15 31.17
CA THR A 269 32.94 -1.45 31.78
C THR A 269 31.81 -2.16 31.05
N GLY A 270 30.98 -1.43 30.31
CA GLY A 270 29.77 -1.95 29.69
C GLY A 270 28.60 -2.16 30.66
N GLN A 271 28.70 -1.66 31.89
CA GLN A 271 27.63 -1.75 32.88
C GLN A 271 26.46 -0.82 32.50
N ASP A 272 25.25 -1.37 32.44
CA ASP A 272 24.02 -0.61 32.22
C ASP A 272 23.28 -0.39 33.55
N ARG A 273 22.67 0.78 33.73
CA ARG A 273 21.72 1.06 34.81
C ARG A 273 20.55 1.90 34.34
N SER A 274 19.37 1.62 34.87
CA SER A 274 18.22 2.49 34.67
C SER A 274 18.47 3.81 35.42
N LEU A 275 18.11 4.93 34.78
CA LEU A 275 18.30 6.27 35.29
C LEU A 275 16.97 6.98 35.55
N PHE A 276 15.96 6.78 34.69
CA PHE A 276 14.70 7.50 34.75
C PHE A 276 13.58 6.75 34.02
N ASP A 277 12.39 6.67 34.61
CA ASP A 277 11.29 5.81 34.14
C ASP A 277 9.97 6.56 33.86
N ARG A 278 9.97 7.89 33.93
CA ARG A 278 8.80 8.73 33.58
C ARG A 278 8.81 9.12 32.11
N LEU A 279 8.96 8.11 31.24
CA LEU A 279 8.92 8.25 29.79
C LEU A 279 7.61 7.71 29.24
N ASP A 280 7.10 8.37 28.20
CA ASP A 280 6.02 7.85 27.38
C ASP A 280 6.48 6.60 26.59
N LYS A 281 5.53 5.87 26.02
CA LYS A 281 5.82 4.64 25.28
C LYS A 281 6.64 4.91 24.01
N ASP A 282 7.76 4.22 23.87
CA ASP A 282 8.58 4.22 22.65
C ASP A 282 7.87 3.52 21.46
N LEU A 283 8.36 3.79 20.24
CA LEU A 283 7.79 3.27 18.99
C LEU A 283 8.48 2.00 18.46
N GLN A 284 9.14 1.20 19.30
CA GLN A 284 9.87 0.00 18.84
C GLN A 284 9.02 -1.05 18.13
N GLU A 285 7.73 -1.15 18.45
CA GLU A 285 6.80 -2.10 17.80
C GLU A 285 6.18 -1.55 16.51
N ALA A 286 6.35 -0.27 16.26
CA ALA A 286 5.73 0.46 15.16
C ALA A 286 6.76 0.81 14.07
N TRP A 287 6.27 1.51 13.05
CA TRP A 287 7.12 2.14 12.06
C TRP A 287 7.38 3.60 12.46
N ALA A 288 8.60 3.89 12.90
CA ALA A 288 8.95 5.11 13.60
C ALA A 288 9.61 6.14 12.66
N ILE A 289 8.79 6.81 11.84
CA ILE A 289 9.27 7.73 10.80
C ILE A 289 10.17 8.84 11.40
N HIS A 290 9.81 9.39 12.56
CA HIS A 290 10.51 10.49 13.24
C HIS A 290 11.42 10.05 14.40
N GLY A 291 11.87 8.80 14.40
CA GLY A 291 12.64 8.22 15.50
C GLY A 291 11.76 7.42 16.46
N LEU A 292 12.40 6.51 17.20
CA LEU A 292 11.79 5.55 18.12
C LEU A 292 11.48 6.18 19.48
N TYR A 293 12.19 7.25 19.82
CA TYR A 293 11.89 8.15 20.93
C TYR A 293 12.33 9.58 20.58
N PRO A 294 11.73 10.64 21.16
CA PRO A 294 12.22 12.00 20.94
C PRO A 294 13.69 12.15 21.31
N GLN A 295 14.40 12.98 20.53
CA GLN A 295 15.80 13.27 20.77
C GLN A 295 15.97 14.03 22.09
N TYR A 296 17.07 13.77 22.77
CA TYR A 296 17.43 14.35 24.05
C TYR A 296 18.94 14.60 24.10
N ALA A 297 19.41 15.30 25.13
CA ALA A 297 20.79 15.78 25.20
C ALA A 297 21.41 15.69 26.59
N TRP A 298 22.74 15.68 26.63
CA TRP A 298 23.51 15.84 27.86
C TRP A 298 23.75 17.31 28.16
N LEU A 299 23.84 17.68 29.43
CA LEU A 299 24.51 18.93 29.80
C LEU A 299 26.01 18.83 29.48
N PRO A 300 26.69 19.94 29.16
CA PRO A 300 28.11 19.92 28.75
C PRO A 300 29.06 19.31 29.78
N ASP A 301 28.70 19.35 31.06
CA ASP A 301 29.48 18.77 32.17
C ASP A 301 29.33 17.25 32.30
N SER A 302 28.51 16.61 31.44
CA SER A 302 28.17 15.18 31.47
C SER A 302 27.51 14.69 32.77
N ARG A 303 27.03 15.59 33.63
CA ARG A 303 26.42 15.23 34.93
C ARG A 303 24.90 15.10 34.87
N SER A 304 24.26 15.58 33.82
CA SER A 304 22.81 15.43 33.68
C SER A 304 22.40 15.20 32.23
N VAL A 305 21.28 14.52 32.05
CA VAL A 305 20.57 14.38 30.78
C VAL A 305 19.29 15.22 30.83
N VAL A 306 18.99 15.93 29.74
CA VAL A 306 17.72 16.66 29.55
C VAL A 306 16.88 15.91 28.54
N ILE A 307 15.71 15.42 28.95
CA ILE A 307 14.85 14.52 28.16
C ILE A 307 13.37 14.87 28.33
N TRP A 308 12.57 14.67 27.29
CA TRP A 308 11.12 14.79 27.36
C TRP A 308 10.45 13.51 27.87
N GLY A 309 9.34 13.64 28.62
CA GLY A 309 8.47 12.54 29.03
C GLY A 309 7.28 13.04 29.87
N GLN A 310 6.11 12.40 29.74
CA GLN A 310 4.88 12.76 30.43
C GLN A 310 4.48 14.23 30.22
N GLY A 311 4.60 14.70 28.99
CA GLY A 311 4.29 16.08 28.63
C GLY A 311 5.36 17.11 29.00
N LYS A 312 6.40 16.74 29.76
CA LYS A 312 7.34 17.67 30.40
C LYS A 312 8.78 17.44 29.94
N VAL A 313 9.63 18.44 30.15
CA VAL A 313 11.08 18.31 30.02
C VAL A 313 11.67 18.07 31.41
N TRP A 314 12.56 17.08 31.51
CA TRP A 314 13.19 16.63 32.74
C TRP A 314 14.70 16.79 32.64
N ARG A 315 15.30 17.36 33.69
CA ARG A 315 16.74 17.25 33.95
C ARG A 315 16.95 16.09 34.92
N VAL A 316 17.73 15.10 34.52
CA VAL A 316 18.03 13.89 35.30
C VAL A 316 19.51 13.85 35.62
N GLU A 317 19.87 13.87 36.89
CA GLU A 317 21.24 13.80 37.37
C GLU A 317 21.77 12.37 37.24
N VAL A 318 22.96 12.24 36.68
CA VAL A 318 23.51 10.95 36.28
C VAL A 318 23.88 10.14 37.52
N ALA A 319 24.65 10.65 38.47
CA ALA A 319 25.17 9.86 39.59
C ALA A 319 24.06 9.24 40.48
N SER A 320 22.98 9.98 40.72
CA SER A 320 21.91 9.65 41.67
C SER A 320 20.60 9.21 41.02
N GLY A 321 20.33 9.62 39.77
CA GLY A 321 19.02 9.49 39.14
C GLY A 321 17.98 10.52 39.62
N GLU A 322 18.37 11.47 40.48
CA GLU A 322 17.49 12.55 40.91
C GLU A 322 17.05 13.37 39.68
N SER A 323 15.74 13.65 39.59
CA SER A 323 15.17 14.32 38.43
C SER A 323 14.28 15.50 38.80
N THR A 324 14.46 16.60 38.09
CA THR A 324 13.72 17.85 38.27
C THR A 324 13.08 18.25 36.95
N ALA A 325 11.83 18.72 36.99
CA ALA A 325 11.20 19.27 35.80
C ALA A 325 11.88 20.58 35.43
N VAL A 326 12.13 20.79 34.13
CA VAL A 326 12.55 22.07 33.57
C VAL A 326 11.29 22.79 33.11
N PRO A 327 10.77 23.77 33.89
CA PRO A 327 9.52 24.43 33.56
C PRO A 327 9.67 25.31 32.32
N PHE A 328 8.66 25.29 31.46
CA PHE A 328 8.55 26.18 30.30
C PHE A 328 7.10 26.66 30.15
N THR A 329 6.94 27.81 29.51
CA THR A 329 5.67 28.22 28.89
C THR A 329 5.94 28.58 27.45
N ALA A 330 5.24 27.93 26.52
CA ALA A 330 5.29 28.22 25.10
C ALA A 330 3.99 28.89 24.67
N HIS A 331 4.13 30.07 24.06
CA HIS A 331 3.03 30.74 23.39
C HIS A 331 2.84 30.14 21.99
N VAL A 332 1.81 29.32 21.83
CA VAL A 332 1.48 28.66 20.57
C VAL A 332 0.61 29.57 19.73
N GLN A 333 0.99 29.72 18.45
CA GLN A 333 0.16 30.37 17.44
C GLN A 333 0.23 29.57 16.13
N GLN A 334 -0.85 28.88 15.81
CA GLN A 334 -0.94 27.95 14.67
C GLN A 334 -2.04 28.38 13.70
N THR A 335 -1.82 28.16 12.41
CA THR A 335 -2.81 28.44 11.35
C THR A 335 -3.52 27.14 10.98
N LEU A 336 -4.83 27.10 11.19
CA LEU A 336 -5.67 25.96 10.86
C LEU A 336 -6.46 26.27 9.59
N ASN A 337 -6.18 25.55 8.51
CA ASN A 337 -6.98 25.64 7.29
C ASN A 337 -8.32 24.91 7.49
N GLU A 338 -9.40 25.47 6.95
CA GLU A 338 -10.71 24.82 6.98
C GLU A 338 -10.65 23.50 6.20
N ALA A 339 -10.95 22.39 6.90
CA ALA A 339 -11.01 21.08 6.25
C ALA A 339 -12.16 21.06 5.24
N VAL A 340 -11.87 20.71 3.99
CA VAL A 340 -12.90 20.59 2.97
C VAL A 340 -13.87 19.47 3.36
N ARG A 341 -15.14 19.82 3.57
CA ARG A 341 -16.21 18.88 3.90
C ARG A 341 -17.30 18.93 2.85
N PHE A 342 -17.76 17.77 2.41
CA PHE A 342 -18.88 17.63 1.50
C PHE A 342 -19.94 16.74 2.16
N PRO A 343 -21.22 17.11 2.14
CA PRO A 343 -22.28 16.20 2.55
C PRO A 343 -22.35 15.03 1.57
N GLN A 344 -22.17 13.82 2.07
CA GLN A 344 -22.32 12.59 1.28
C GLN A 344 -23.66 11.96 1.60
N LYS A 345 -24.54 11.83 0.60
CA LYS A 345 -25.80 11.11 0.75
C LYS A 345 -25.51 9.60 0.67
N VAL A 346 -25.46 8.94 1.83
CA VAL A 346 -25.09 7.51 1.93
C VAL A 346 -26.21 6.54 1.53
N PHE A 347 -27.46 7.02 1.37
CA PHE A 347 -28.61 6.20 0.99
C PHE A 347 -29.58 6.95 0.08
N THR A 348 -30.01 6.26 -0.98
CA THR A 348 -31.18 6.61 -1.79
C THR A 348 -31.98 5.34 -2.05
N PRO A 349 -33.33 5.41 -2.06
CA PRO A 349 -34.17 4.24 -2.37
C PRO A 349 -33.94 3.72 -3.80
N GLU A 350 -33.53 4.60 -4.70
CA GLU A 350 -33.17 4.29 -6.08
C GLU A 350 -31.79 4.87 -6.40
N PHE A 351 -31.00 4.13 -7.17
CA PHE A 351 -29.70 4.60 -7.63
C PHE A 351 -29.33 3.95 -8.97
N ALA A 352 -28.55 4.68 -9.77
CA ALA A 352 -27.99 4.13 -11.00
C ALA A 352 -26.89 3.12 -10.66
N VAL A 353 -26.99 1.91 -11.21
CA VAL A 353 -25.91 0.92 -11.15
C VAL A 353 -24.70 1.47 -11.89
N LYS A 354 -23.57 1.56 -11.18
CA LYS A 354 -22.32 2.13 -11.73
C LYS A 354 -21.37 1.09 -12.32
N MET A 355 -21.62 -0.19 -12.09
CA MET A 355 -20.80 -1.28 -12.59
C MET A 355 -21.68 -2.48 -12.93
N LEU A 356 -21.68 -2.86 -14.20
CA LEU A 356 -22.27 -4.12 -14.64
C LEU A 356 -21.29 -5.26 -14.36
N ARG A 357 -21.80 -6.42 -13.97
CA ARG A 357 -21.01 -7.63 -13.79
C ARG A 357 -21.39 -8.67 -14.84
N ASP A 358 -20.42 -9.51 -15.18
CA ASP A 358 -20.58 -10.73 -15.95
C ASP A 358 -21.29 -10.49 -17.30
N VAL A 359 -20.85 -9.43 -17.97
CA VAL A 359 -21.50 -8.90 -19.18
C VAL A 359 -21.22 -9.79 -20.39
N THR A 360 -22.25 -10.19 -21.11
CA THR A 360 -22.16 -10.98 -22.35
C THR A 360 -23.22 -10.58 -23.37
N THR A 361 -22.90 -10.64 -24.66
CA THR A 361 -23.87 -10.39 -25.74
C THR A 361 -24.45 -11.68 -26.31
N SER A 362 -25.67 -11.61 -26.85
CA SER A 362 -26.22 -12.67 -27.69
C SER A 362 -25.29 -12.93 -28.89
N PRO A 363 -25.29 -14.13 -29.48
CA PRO A 363 -24.41 -14.48 -30.59
C PRO A 363 -24.51 -13.53 -31.80
N ASP A 364 -25.68 -12.95 -32.03
CA ASP A 364 -25.95 -11.97 -33.09
C ASP A 364 -25.64 -10.51 -32.70
N GLY A 365 -25.18 -10.27 -31.47
CA GLY A 365 -24.82 -8.95 -30.94
C GLY A 365 -26.00 -8.02 -30.68
N LYS A 366 -27.25 -8.50 -30.76
CA LYS A 366 -28.44 -7.63 -30.63
C LYS A 366 -28.97 -7.50 -29.21
N GLN A 367 -28.55 -8.36 -28.29
CA GLN A 367 -28.93 -8.31 -26.89
C GLN A 367 -27.70 -8.42 -26.00
N VAL A 368 -27.79 -7.87 -24.80
CA VAL A 368 -26.80 -8.04 -23.74
C VAL A 368 -27.46 -8.63 -22.50
N ALA A 369 -26.79 -9.58 -21.86
CA ALA A 369 -27.11 -10.09 -20.54
C ALA A 369 -26.01 -9.69 -19.55
N TYR A 370 -26.38 -9.35 -18.32
CA TYR A 370 -25.43 -8.97 -17.27
C TYR A 370 -26.05 -9.16 -15.88
N SER A 371 -25.21 -9.30 -14.86
CA SER A 371 -25.62 -9.26 -13.45
C SER A 371 -25.51 -7.84 -12.90
N ALA A 372 -26.55 -7.41 -12.19
CA ALA A 372 -26.58 -6.17 -11.42
C ALA A 372 -27.40 -6.39 -10.15
N LEU A 373 -26.87 -5.95 -9.00
CA LEU A 373 -27.54 -6.11 -7.69
C LEU A 373 -27.95 -7.56 -7.38
N GLY A 374 -27.19 -8.53 -7.90
CA GLY A 374 -27.45 -9.96 -7.70
C GLY A 374 -28.58 -10.53 -8.55
N HIS A 375 -29.00 -9.84 -9.62
CA HIS A 375 -30.00 -10.34 -10.57
C HIS A 375 -29.49 -10.22 -12.00
N ILE A 376 -29.96 -11.11 -12.87
CA ILE A 376 -29.64 -11.05 -14.29
C ILE A 376 -30.65 -10.17 -15.02
N TYR A 377 -30.14 -9.27 -15.85
CA TYR A 377 -30.91 -8.42 -16.74
C TYR A 377 -30.56 -8.73 -18.19
N VAL A 378 -31.55 -8.65 -19.07
CA VAL A 378 -31.38 -8.66 -20.52
C VAL A 378 -31.86 -7.34 -21.10
N LYS A 379 -31.11 -6.81 -22.06
CA LYS A 379 -31.40 -5.55 -22.74
C LYS A 379 -31.19 -5.71 -24.25
N THR A 380 -32.15 -5.28 -25.06
CA THR A 380 -31.94 -5.14 -26.52
C THR A 380 -31.02 -3.96 -26.81
N LEU A 381 -30.00 -4.18 -27.64
CA LEU A 381 -29.04 -3.16 -28.04
C LEU A 381 -29.52 -2.39 -29.28
N PRO A 382 -29.16 -1.10 -29.42
CA PRO A 382 -28.41 -0.31 -28.45
C PRO A 382 -29.31 0.31 -27.34
N ASN A 383 -30.59 0.53 -27.62
CA ASN A 383 -31.45 1.47 -26.87
C ASN A 383 -32.65 0.82 -26.16
N GLY A 384 -32.74 -0.52 -26.09
CA GLY A 384 -33.81 -1.20 -25.37
C GLY A 384 -33.77 -0.93 -23.86
N GLU A 385 -34.86 -1.19 -23.16
CA GLU A 385 -34.88 -1.15 -21.70
C GLU A 385 -34.32 -2.44 -21.11
N ALA A 386 -33.57 -2.32 -20.00
CA ALA A 386 -33.12 -3.47 -19.25
C ALA A 386 -34.28 -4.13 -18.53
N LYS A 387 -34.45 -5.43 -18.73
CA LYS A 387 -35.51 -6.23 -18.10
C LYS A 387 -34.87 -7.32 -17.28
N ARG A 388 -35.42 -7.57 -16.09
CA ARG A 388 -35.00 -8.71 -15.28
C ARG A 388 -35.32 -10.00 -16.03
N LEU A 389 -34.34 -10.90 -16.13
CA LEU A 389 -34.48 -12.15 -16.86
C LEU A 389 -35.38 -13.14 -16.10
N THR A 390 -35.27 -13.18 -14.77
CA THR A 390 -36.03 -14.10 -13.93
C THR A 390 -36.84 -13.35 -12.87
N ASP A 391 -37.80 -14.03 -12.25
CA ASP A 391 -38.58 -13.55 -11.10
C ASP A 391 -38.00 -13.99 -9.74
N VAL A 392 -36.87 -14.71 -9.73
CA VAL A 392 -36.20 -15.27 -8.54
C VAL A 392 -35.74 -14.17 -7.58
N SER A 393 -36.20 -14.18 -6.32
CA SER A 393 -35.91 -13.13 -5.33
C SER A 393 -35.26 -13.63 -4.02
N ASP A 394 -35.16 -14.95 -3.85
CA ASP A 394 -34.65 -15.60 -2.63
C ASP A 394 -33.15 -15.97 -2.70
N ARG A 395 -32.49 -15.65 -3.81
CA ARG A 395 -31.07 -15.92 -4.10
C ARG A 395 -30.53 -14.93 -5.12
N PHE A 396 -29.22 -14.84 -5.20
CA PHE A 396 -28.52 -14.07 -6.23
C PHE A 396 -28.25 -14.89 -7.49
N GLU A 397 -28.05 -14.20 -8.60
CA GLU A 397 -27.81 -14.76 -9.94
C GLU A 397 -26.60 -14.08 -10.61
N PHE A 398 -25.72 -14.89 -11.20
CA PHE A 398 -24.42 -14.47 -11.75
C PHE A 398 -24.09 -15.21 -13.05
N ASP A 399 -23.03 -14.74 -13.72
CA ASP A 399 -22.38 -15.42 -14.85
C ASP A 399 -23.33 -15.88 -15.98
N PRO A 400 -24.19 -15.01 -16.53
CA PRO A 400 -25.02 -15.41 -17.67
C PRO A 400 -24.15 -15.73 -18.90
N ALA A 401 -24.48 -16.79 -19.62
CA ALA A 401 -23.91 -17.11 -20.92
C ALA A 401 -24.98 -17.60 -21.89
N TRP A 402 -24.96 -17.07 -23.12
CA TRP A 402 -25.91 -17.43 -24.17
C TRP A 402 -25.56 -18.76 -24.82
N SER A 403 -26.58 -19.54 -25.21
CA SER A 403 -26.42 -20.63 -26.16
C SER A 403 -26.03 -20.08 -27.54
N ALA A 404 -25.36 -20.89 -28.37
CA ALA A 404 -24.89 -20.46 -29.69
C ALA A 404 -26.01 -20.03 -30.66
N ASP A 405 -27.24 -20.53 -30.45
CA ASP A 405 -28.43 -20.14 -31.20
C ASP A 405 -29.17 -18.92 -30.59
N GLY A 406 -28.70 -18.40 -29.45
CA GLY A 406 -29.26 -17.24 -28.75
C GLY A 406 -30.61 -17.50 -28.08
N ARG A 407 -31.07 -18.74 -27.97
CA ARG A 407 -32.40 -19.08 -27.42
C ARG A 407 -32.43 -19.32 -25.92
N SER A 408 -31.30 -19.69 -25.32
CA SER A 408 -31.23 -20.03 -23.90
C SER A 408 -30.04 -19.33 -23.24
N ILE A 409 -30.15 -19.15 -21.93
CA ILE A 409 -29.09 -18.58 -21.08
C ILE A 409 -28.80 -19.58 -19.96
N VAL A 410 -27.53 -19.93 -19.78
CA VAL A 410 -27.04 -20.64 -18.59
C VAL A 410 -26.52 -19.60 -17.60
N TYR A 411 -26.74 -19.85 -16.32
CA TYR A 411 -26.29 -18.96 -15.25
C TYR A 411 -26.09 -19.72 -13.93
N THR A 412 -25.47 -19.07 -12.96
CA THR A 412 -25.25 -19.62 -11.62
C THR A 412 -26.02 -18.83 -10.57
N THR A 413 -26.32 -19.47 -9.44
CA THR A 413 -27.00 -18.81 -8.32
C THR A 413 -26.18 -18.88 -7.04
N TRP A 414 -26.54 -18.08 -6.04
CA TRP A 414 -26.03 -18.22 -4.66
C TRP A 414 -27.07 -17.78 -3.63
N SER A 415 -27.24 -18.57 -2.56
CA SER A 415 -27.79 -18.11 -1.29
C SER A 415 -27.04 -18.81 -0.15
N ASP A 416 -26.95 -18.16 1.01
CA ASP A 416 -26.21 -18.72 2.15
C ASP A 416 -26.88 -19.98 2.73
N ALA A 417 -28.19 -20.14 2.52
CA ALA A 417 -28.94 -21.31 2.98
C ALA A 417 -28.81 -22.51 2.04
N GLU A 418 -28.94 -22.28 0.72
CA GLU A 418 -29.08 -23.35 -0.27
C GLU A 418 -27.82 -23.57 -1.12
N TYR A 419 -26.82 -22.69 -1.02
CA TYR A 419 -25.63 -22.64 -1.87
C TYR A 419 -25.99 -22.48 -3.36
N GLY A 420 -24.99 -22.53 -4.23
CA GLY A 420 -25.18 -22.32 -5.66
C GLY A 420 -25.77 -23.50 -6.42
N ARG A 421 -26.32 -23.18 -7.58
CA ARG A 421 -26.81 -24.11 -8.62
C ARG A 421 -26.30 -23.65 -9.97
N VAL A 422 -26.28 -24.55 -10.95
CA VAL A 422 -26.16 -24.19 -12.37
C VAL A 422 -27.53 -24.36 -13.00
N ARG A 423 -28.02 -23.32 -13.67
CA ARG A 423 -29.39 -23.23 -14.20
C ARG A 423 -29.40 -22.86 -15.66
N VAL A 424 -30.44 -23.29 -16.37
CA VAL A 424 -30.74 -22.87 -17.73
C VAL A 424 -32.14 -22.30 -17.79
N VAL A 425 -32.30 -21.20 -18.52
CA VAL A 425 -33.58 -20.52 -18.78
C VAL A 425 -33.66 -20.15 -20.26
N ASP A 426 -34.87 -20.02 -20.81
CA ASP A 426 -35.05 -19.43 -22.13
C ASP A 426 -34.65 -17.94 -22.09
N ALA A 427 -34.19 -17.40 -23.22
CA ALA A 427 -33.76 -16.01 -23.32
C ALA A 427 -34.87 -14.97 -23.02
N ASP A 428 -36.13 -15.40 -23.01
CA ASP A 428 -37.29 -14.60 -22.60
C ASP A 428 -37.67 -14.74 -21.12
N GLY A 429 -36.89 -15.53 -20.35
CA GLY A 429 -37.06 -15.75 -18.92
C GLY A 429 -37.92 -16.95 -18.54
N ARG A 430 -38.50 -17.69 -19.50
CA ARG A 430 -39.38 -18.83 -19.22
C ARG A 430 -38.61 -20.15 -19.11
N GLY A 431 -39.27 -21.17 -18.55
CA GLY A 431 -38.76 -22.55 -18.58
C GLY A 431 -37.49 -22.81 -17.75
N GLY A 432 -37.20 -21.97 -16.75
CA GLY A 432 -36.01 -22.07 -15.93
C GLY A 432 -35.92 -23.39 -15.14
N ARG A 433 -34.77 -24.08 -15.20
CA ARG A 433 -34.52 -25.34 -14.49
C ARG A 433 -33.07 -25.44 -14.00
N ASP A 434 -32.86 -26.23 -12.94
CA ASP A 434 -31.52 -26.63 -12.50
C ASP A 434 -30.99 -27.72 -13.44
N VAL A 435 -29.78 -27.53 -13.97
CA VAL A 435 -29.00 -28.59 -14.63
C VAL A 435 -28.01 -29.24 -13.66
N VAL A 436 -27.63 -28.52 -12.60
CA VAL A 436 -26.90 -29.06 -11.45
C VAL A 436 -27.69 -28.69 -10.19
N SER A 437 -28.45 -29.66 -9.68
CA SER A 437 -29.32 -29.51 -8.50
C SER A 437 -28.60 -29.73 -7.16
N ARG A 438 -27.40 -30.32 -7.18
CA ARG A 438 -26.58 -30.52 -5.97
C ARG A 438 -26.02 -29.17 -5.49
N PRO A 439 -26.13 -28.82 -4.19
CA PRO A 439 -25.44 -27.66 -3.61
C PRO A 439 -23.93 -27.59 -3.91
N GLY A 440 -23.44 -26.39 -4.22
CA GLY A 440 -22.02 -26.16 -4.49
C GLY A 440 -21.67 -24.70 -4.79
N HIS A 441 -20.38 -24.43 -4.95
CA HIS A 441 -19.84 -23.10 -5.23
C HIS A 441 -19.62 -22.93 -6.74
N TYR A 442 -20.69 -22.83 -7.52
CA TYR A 442 -20.58 -22.83 -8.99
C TYR A 442 -20.46 -21.42 -9.57
N THR A 443 -19.65 -21.27 -10.62
CA THR A 443 -19.41 -20.01 -11.35
C THR A 443 -19.02 -20.29 -12.81
N GLU A 444 -19.01 -19.26 -13.64
CA GLU A 444 -18.42 -19.28 -14.99
C GLU A 444 -18.99 -20.40 -15.90
N ALA A 445 -20.32 -20.53 -15.97
CA ALA A 445 -20.98 -21.54 -16.81
C ALA A 445 -21.10 -21.09 -18.28
N SER A 446 -20.94 -22.02 -19.23
CA SER A 446 -21.06 -21.74 -20.67
C SER A 446 -21.50 -22.97 -21.47
N PHE A 447 -22.16 -22.75 -22.61
CA PHE A 447 -22.60 -23.81 -23.51
C PHE A 447 -21.49 -24.27 -24.48
N ALA A 448 -21.55 -25.54 -24.87
CA ALA A 448 -20.88 -26.04 -26.06
C ALA A 448 -21.53 -25.46 -27.33
N PRO A 449 -20.82 -25.44 -28.48
CA PRO A 449 -21.35 -24.90 -29.73
C PRO A 449 -22.65 -25.56 -30.21
N ASP A 450 -22.89 -26.83 -29.84
CA ASP A 450 -24.11 -27.57 -30.19
C ASP A 450 -25.28 -27.35 -29.21
N GLY A 451 -25.04 -26.62 -28.11
CA GLY A 451 -26.01 -26.34 -27.04
C GLY A 451 -26.37 -27.54 -26.16
N ARG A 452 -25.76 -28.72 -26.35
CA ARG A 452 -26.13 -29.96 -25.65
C ARG A 452 -25.35 -30.20 -24.37
N THR A 453 -24.18 -29.57 -24.24
CA THR A 453 -23.32 -29.69 -23.07
C THR A 453 -23.04 -28.32 -22.47
N ILE A 454 -22.96 -28.26 -21.16
CA ILE A 454 -22.53 -27.07 -20.40
C ILE A 454 -21.22 -27.39 -19.72
N VAL A 455 -20.29 -26.44 -19.75
CA VAL A 455 -19.10 -26.43 -18.91
C VAL A 455 -19.28 -25.40 -17.81
N PHE A 456 -18.79 -25.67 -16.61
CA PHE A 456 -18.81 -24.73 -15.50
C PHE A 456 -17.64 -24.98 -14.55
N ARG A 457 -17.40 -24.03 -13.65
CA ARG A 457 -16.41 -24.15 -12.59
C ARG A 457 -17.07 -24.39 -11.24
N ALA A 458 -16.59 -25.38 -10.50
CA ALA A 458 -16.82 -25.52 -9.06
C ALA A 458 -15.62 -24.90 -8.32
N ALA A 459 -15.88 -23.89 -7.50
CA ALA A 459 -14.87 -23.22 -6.69
C ALA A 459 -14.63 -23.97 -5.37
N ALA A 460 -13.44 -23.79 -4.80
CA ALA A 460 -13.11 -24.31 -3.48
C ALA A 460 -13.90 -23.57 -2.38
N ALA A 461 -13.90 -24.18 -1.20
CA ALA A 461 -14.31 -23.53 0.04
C ALA A 461 -13.48 -22.26 0.32
N ASP A 462 -14.11 -21.25 0.92
CA ASP A 462 -13.45 -20.00 1.33
C ASP A 462 -14.05 -19.44 2.63
N THR A 463 -13.43 -18.39 3.16
CA THR A 463 -13.83 -17.80 4.46
C THR A 463 -15.15 -17.04 4.40
N ASP A 464 -15.61 -16.67 3.21
CA ASP A 464 -16.74 -15.77 3.02
C ASP A 464 -18.02 -16.56 2.74
N ARG A 465 -17.92 -17.61 1.92
CA ARG A 465 -19.01 -18.51 1.49
C ARG A 465 -19.08 -19.80 2.28
N GLY A 466 -18.10 -20.08 3.13
CA GLY A 466 -18.05 -21.23 4.02
C GLY A 466 -17.35 -22.45 3.43
N THR A 467 -17.31 -23.53 4.22
CA THR A 467 -16.50 -24.73 3.95
C THR A 467 -17.25 -25.91 3.38
N LEU A 468 -18.59 -25.89 3.38
CA LEU A 468 -19.40 -26.98 2.83
C LEU A 468 -19.39 -26.96 1.30
N TYR A 469 -19.47 -28.15 0.69
CA TYR A 469 -19.57 -28.32 -0.76
C TYR A 469 -18.42 -27.72 -1.60
N GLY A 470 -17.27 -27.43 -0.98
CA GLY A 470 -16.08 -26.87 -1.63
C GLY A 470 -14.86 -27.81 -1.66
N SER A 471 -15.05 -29.11 -1.40
CA SER A 471 -13.98 -30.11 -1.30
C SER A 471 -13.48 -30.66 -2.66
N GLU A 472 -14.28 -30.51 -3.71
CA GLU A 472 -13.96 -30.98 -5.06
C GLU A 472 -14.04 -29.81 -6.05
N PRO A 473 -13.10 -28.85 -5.99
CA PRO A 473 -13.04 -27.78 -6.97
C PRO A 473 -12.57 -28.31 -8.33
N GLY A 474 -12.94 -27.60 -9.39
CA GLY A 474 -12.48 -27.92 -10.74
C GLY A 474 -13.40 -27.42 -11.83
N VAL A 475 -13.11 -27.84 -13.05
CA VAL A 475 -13.89 -27.60 -14.26
C VAL A 475 -14.66 -28.86 -14.61
N TYR A 476 -15.97 -28.73 -14.71
CA TYR A 476 -16.91 -29.83 -14.90
C TYR A 476 -17.72 -29.63 -16.18
N VAL A 477 -18.18 -30.73 -16.76
CA VAL A 477 -19.18 -30.74 -17.83
C VAL A 477 -20.44 -31.47 -17.41
N VAL A 478 -21.58 -31.05 -17.94
CA VAL A 478 -22.90 -31.65 -17.69
C VAL A 478 -23.78 -31.52 -18.94
N PRO A 479 -24.68 -32.49 -19.25
CA PRO A 479 -25.70 -32.30 -20.27
C PRO A 479 -26.58 -31.09 -19.97
N SER A 480 -26.93 -30.31 -20.99
CA SER A 480 -27.73 -29.08 -20.82
C SER A 480 -29.19 -29.33 -20.42
N ASP A 481 -29.66 -30.56 -20.51
CA ASP A 481 -30.96 -31.00 -20.01
C ASP A 481 -30.91 -31.53 -18.57
N GLY A 482 -29.71 -31.67 -17.97
CA GLY A 482 -29.54 -32.24 -16.63
C GLY A 482 -29.73 -33.76 -16.56
N SER A 483 -29.71 -34.47 -17.70
CA SER A 483 -29.97 -35.91 -17.78
C SER A 483 -28.90 -36.81 -17.12
N ALA A 484 -27.71 -36.27 -16.84
CA ALA A 484 -26.62 -36.98 -16.18
C ALA A 484 -25.90 -36.11 -15.15
N ALA A 485 -25.18 -36.76 -14.22
CA ALA A 485 -24.39 -36.07 -13.21
C ALA A 485 -23.19 -35.31 -13.83
N PRO A 486 -22.77 -34.18 -13.24
CA PRO A 486 -21.57 -33.47 -13.68
C PRO A 486 -20.32 -34.35 -13.61
N ARG A 487 -19.45 -34.19 -14.60
CA ARG A 487 -18.20 -34.92 -14.72
C ARG A 487 -17.01 -33.96 -14.69
N LEU A 488 -16.05 -34.23 -13.82
CA LEU A 488 -14.79 -33.48 -13.74
C LEU A 488 -13.99 -33.68 -15.03
N VAL A 489 -13.45 -32.59 -15.57
CA VAL A 489 -12.52 -32.59 -16.70
C VAL A 489 -11.13 -32.12 -16.26
N ARG A 490 -11.06 -31.20 -15.29
CA ARG A 490 -9.80 -30.65 -14.79
C ARG A 490 -9.93 -30.16 -13.36
N GLU A 491 -8.92 -30.38 -12.52
CA GLU A 491 -8.93 -30.01 -11.09
C GLU A 491 -8.80 -28.50 -10.82
N SER A 492 -8.39 -27.72 -11.81
CA SER A 492 -8.20 -26.27 -11.66
C SER A 492 -8.48 -25.51 -12.95
N GLY A 493 -8.36 -24.19 -12.90
CA GLY A 493 -8.59 -23.28 -14.02
C GLY A 493 -9.80 -22.38 -13.82
N THR A 494 -9.88 -21.33 -14.62
CA THR A 494 -10.93 -20.31 -14.61
C THR A 494 -11.41 -19.99 -16.02
N HIS A 495 -12.59 -19.41 -16.13
CA HIS A 495 -13.27 -19.04 -17.38
C HIS A 495 -13.33 -20.19 -18.40
N PRO A 496 -13.85 -21.37 -18.02
CA PRO A 496 -13.90 -22.49 -18.92
C PRO A 496 -14.86 -22.23 -20.09
N MET A 497 -14.41 -22.53 -21.31
CA MET A 497 -15.23 -22.40 -22.52
C MET A 497 -14.87 -23.47 -23.55
N PHE A 498 -15.85 -23.91 -24.35
CA PHE A 498 -15.59 -24.88 -25.40
C PHE A 498 -14.82 -24.27 -26.58
N ASP A 499 -14.04 -25.10 -27.25
CA ASP A 499 -13.53 -24.78 -28.58
C ASP A 499 -14.63 -24.89 -29.64
N HIS A 500 -14.35 -24.36 -30.84
CA HIS A 500 -15.27 -24.38 -31.99
C HIS A 500 -15.78 -25.79 -32.37
N THR A 501 -15.06 -26.87 -31.99
CA THR A 501 -15.47 -28.24 -32.27
C THR A 501 -16.35 -28.86 -31.17
N GLY A 502 -16.42 -28.24 -29.99
CA GLY A 502 -17.07 -28.79 -28.81
C GLY A 502 -16.34 -29.98 -28.18
N LYS A 503 -15.12 -30.30 -28.62
CA LYS A 503 -14.35 -31.46 -28.14
C LYS A 503 -13.29 -31.11 -27.10
N ARG A 504 -12.94 -29.83 -26.99
CA ARG A 504 -11.97 -29.33 -26.01
C ARG A 504 -12.55 -28.18 -25.21
N ILE A 505 -12.04 -28.03 -24.00
CA ILE A 505 -12.33 -26.89 -23.12
C ILE A 505 -11.06 -26.06 -22.99
N PHE A 506 -11.15 -24.79 -23.31
CA PHE A 506 -10.16 -23.77 -22.95
C PHE A 506 -10.36 -23.32 -21.51
N VAL A 507 -9.26 -23.09 -20.78
CA VAL A 507 -9.27 -22.50 -19.43
C VAL A 507 -8.08 -21.53 -19.27
N ASN A 508 -8.29 -20.50 -18.46
CA ASN A 508 -7.24 -19.60 -17.97
C ASN A 508 -6.66 -20.14 -16.65
N ASP A 509 -5.33 -20.16 -16.50
CA ASP A 509 -4.64 -20.69 -15.31
C ASP A 509 -3.28 -19.99 -15.09
N SER A 510 -2.50 -20.41 -14.09
CA SER A 510 -1.13 -19.97 -13.83
C SER A 510 -0.12 -21.12 -13.94
N ARG A 511 0.97 -20.92 -14.68
CA ARG A 511 2.09 -21.86 -14.77
C ARG A 511 3.43 -21.13 -14.75
N GLY A 512 4.32 -21.54 -13.86
CA GLY A 512 5.68 -20.97 -13.78
C GLY A 512 5.70 -19.46 -13.54
N GLY A 513 4.70 -18.91 -12.83
CA GLY A 513 4.55 -17.48 -12.60
C GLY A 513 3.90 -16.69 -13.74
N LYS A 514 3.51 -17.33 -14.84
CA LYS A 514 2.81 -16.70 -15.97
C LYS A 514 1.33 -17.07 -16.00
N PHE A 515 0.51 -16.13 -16.47
CA PHE A 515 -0.89 -16.40 -16.81
C PHE A 515 -0.96 -17.13 -18.15
N VAL A 516 -1.75 -18.21 -18.25
CA VAL A 516 -1.79 -19.06 -19.44
C VAL A 516 -3.22 -19.34 -19.90
N LEU A 517 -3.38 -19.48 -21.21
CA LEU A 517 -4.55 -20.10 -21.82
C LEU A 517 -4.16 -21.51 -22.27
N LEU A 518 -4.83 -22.51 -21.71
CA LEU A 518 -4.64 -23.92 -22.07
C LEU A 518 -5.94 -24.54 -22.53
N SER A 519 -5.88 -25.68 -23.22
CA SER A 519 -7.06 -26.48 -23.50
C SER A 519 -6.85 -27.96 -23.25
N VAL A 520 -7.95 -28.64 -22.95
CA VAL A 520 -7.98 -30.05 -22.60
C VAL A 520 -9.15 -30.75 -23.28
N GLY A 521 -8.95 -31.99 -23.73
CA GLY A 521 -9.99 -32.81 -24.31
C GLY A 521 -11.03 -33.22 -23.26
N ILE A 522 -12.30 -33.17 -23.64
CA ILE A 522 -13.38 -33.54 -22.71
C ILE A 522 -13.48 -35.06 -22.50
N GLY A 523 -12.90 -35.87 -23.39
CA GLY A 523 -12.97 -37.33 -23.38
C GLY A 523 -14.38 -37.91 -23.61
N ASP A 524 -14.46 -39.19 -23.95
CA ASP A 524 -15.74 -39.90 -24.02
C ASP A 524 -16.33 -40.13 -22.61
N PRO A 525 -17.67 -40.16 -22.46
CA PRO A 525 -18.30 -40.55 -21.19
C PRO A 525 -17.79 -41.91 -20.70
N GLY A 526 -17.12 -41.93 -19.54
CA GLY A 526 -16.56 -43.16 -18.94
C GLY A 526 -15.08 -43.42 -19.22
N SER A 527 -14.40 -42.59 -20.01
CA SER A 527 -12.95 -42.70 -20.21
C SER A 527 -12.16 -42.07 -19.05
N PRO A 528 -11.16 -42.75 -18.46
CA PRO A 528 -10.27 -42.17 -17.44
C PRO A 528 -9.27 -41.14 -18.01
N LEU A 529 -9.30 -40.89 -19.33
CA LEU A 529 -8.33 -40.04 -20.03
C LEU A 529 -8.80 -38.58 -20.26
N ALA A 530 -10.02 -38.20 -19.86
CA ALA A 530 -10.42 -36.80 -19.86
C ALA A 530 -9.45 -36.01 -18.98
N GLY A 531 -8.83 -34.95 -19.50
CA GLY A 531 -7.81 -34.22 -18.74
C GLY A 531 -6.35 -34.40 -19.20
N SER A 532 -6.03 -35.50 -19.89
CA SER A 532 -4.64 -35.97 -20.04
C SER A 532 -3.85 -35.41 -21.23
N ASP A 533 -4.50 -34.68 -22.14
CA ASP A 533 -3.95 -34.18 -23.40
C ASP A 533 -3.85 -32.64 -23.42
N GLU A 534 -3.47 -32.04 -22.29
CA GLU A 534 -3.37 -30.59 -22.12
C GLU A 534 -2.43 -29.95 -23.16
N VAL A 535 -2.90 -28.85 -23.75
CA VAL A 535 -2.11 -28.01 -24.65
C VAL A 535 -2.13 -26.59 -24.14
N VAL A 536 -0.96 -26.00 -23.90
CA VAL A 536 -0.83 -24.58 -23.58
C VAL A 536 -0.69 -23.80 -24.89
N HIS A 537 -1.63 -22.89 -25.15
CA HIS A 537 -1.68 -22.11 -26.39
C HIS A 537 -1.00 -20.76 -26.23
N PHE A 538 -1.28 -20.06 -25.12
CA PHE A 538 -0.73 -18.75 -24.85
C PHE A 538 -0.23 -18.61 -23.41
N GLN A 539 0.72 -17.71 -23.22
CA GLN A 539 1.22 -17.30 -21.91
C GLN A 539 1.47 -15.78 -21.87
N SER A 540 1.35 -15.15 -20.71
CA SER A 540 1.61 -13.72 -20.51
C SER A 540 2.12 -13.45 -19.10
N GLU A 541 2.97 -12.43 -18.99
CA GLU A 541 3.50 -11.96 -17.69
C GLU A 541 2.42 -11.28 -16.84
N ASN A 542 1.47 -10.54 -17.45
CA ASN A 542 0.52 -9.71 -16.71
C ASN A 542 -0.92 -9.76 -17.26
N ALA A 543 -1.26 -10.74 -18.11
CA ALA A 543 -2.64 -10.91 -18.53
C ALA A 543 -3.53 -11.26 -17.34
N MET A 544 -4.77 -10.78 -17.38
CA MET A 544 -5.80 -11.07 -16.38
C MET A 544 -6.93 -11.94 -16.96
N GLN A 545 -7.08 -11.94 -18.29
CA GLN A 545 -8.05 -12.77 -19.01
C GLN A 545 -7.52 -13.00 -20.43
N ILE A 546 -7.67 -14.22 -20.95
CA ILE A 546 -7.42 -14.57 -22.36
C ILE A 546 -8.65 -15.30 -22.88
N VAL A 547 -9.16 -14.90 -24.05
CA VAL A 547 -10.46 -15.33 -24.59
C VAL A 547 -10.33 -15.61 -26.10
N PRO A 548 -10.28 -16.89 -26.52
CA PRO A 548 -10.30 -17.26 -27.93
C PRO A 548 -11.57 -16.82 -28.64
N SER A 549 -11.47 -16.51 -29.93
CA SER A 549 -12.66 -16.32 -30.77
C SER A 549 -13.39 -17.65 -31.00
N PRO A 550 -14.73 -17.62 -31.19
CA PRO A 550 -15.53 -18.80 -31.48
C PRO A 550 -15.07 -19.61 -32.71
N ASP A 551 -14.44 -18.98 -33.70
CA ASP A 551 -13.90 -19.66 -34.88
C ASP A 551 -12.44 -20.16 -34.71
N GLY A 552 -11.81 -19.88 -33.57
CA GLY A 552 -10.45 -20.29 -33.24
C GLY A 552 -9.36 -19.62 -34.08
N LYS A 553 -9.62 -18.46 -34.69
CA LYS A 553 -8.64 -17.72 -35.51
C LYS A 553 -8.05 -16.50 -34.81
N TRP A 554 -8.70 -16.00 -33.76
CA TRP A 554 -8.28 -14.83 -33.00
C TRP A 554 -8.28 -15.11 -31.50
N VAL A 555 -7.60 -14.25 -30.75
CA VAL A 555 -7.62 -14.23 -29.30
C VAL A 555 -7.72 -12.79 -28.82
N ALA A 556 -8.62 -12.54 -27.86
CA ALA A 556 -8.69 -11.29 -27.13
C ALA A 556 -8.07 -11.50 -25.74
N PHE A 557 -7.41 -10.50 -25.19
CA PHE A 557 -6.87 -10.59 -23.83
C PHE A 557 -6.86 -9.23 -23.13
N SER A 558 -6.91 -9.25 -21.80
CA SER A 558 -6.71 -8.06 -20.98
C SER A 558 -5.37 -8.13 -20.26
N GLU A 559 -4.61 -7.03 -20.31
CA GLU A 559 -3.34 -6.88 -19.59
C GLU A 559 -3.25 -5.46 -19.02
N ARG A 560 -2.94 -5.36 -17.72
CA ARG A 560 -2.89 -4.07 -16.99
C ARG A 560 -4.13 -3.20 -17.29
N TRP A 561 -5.30 -3.84 -17.26
CA TRP A 561 -6.63 -3.27 -17.49
C TRP A 561 -6.98 -2.91 -18.93
N HIS A 562 -6.06 -2.95 -19.89
CA HIS A 562 -6.37 -2.69 -21.29
C HIS A 562 -6.74 -3.96 -22.04
N ALA A 563 -7.66 -3.84 -23.00
CA ALA A 563 -8.06 -4.92 -23.89
C ALA A 563 -7.27 -4.89 -25.20
N PHE A 564 -6.88 -6.08 -25.66
CA PHE A 564 -6.09 -6.32 -26.86
C PHE A 564 -6.68 -7.47 -27.68
N VAL A 565 -6.30 -7.51 -28.96
CA VAL A 565 -6.61 -8.61 -29.88
C VAL A 565 -5.36 -9.03 -30.65
N ALA A 566 -5.26 -10.32 -30.94
CA ALA A 566 -4.20 -10.90 -31.75
C ALA A 566 -4.68 -12.15 -32.53
N PRO A 567 -3.98 -12.57 -33.60
CA PRO A 567 -4.24 -13.85 -34.25
C PRO A 567 -4.00 -15.05 -33.33
N PHE A 568 -4.66 -16.19 -33.62
CA PHE A 568 -4.46 -17.48 -32.95
C PHE A 568 -3.64 -18.44 -33.83
N PRO A 569 -2.29 -18.36 -33.82
CA PRO A 569 -1.46 -19.26 -34.60
C PRO A 569 -1.39 -20.66 -33.98
N ARG A 570 -1.28 -21.70 -34.83
CA ARG A 570 -1.07 -23.09 -34.39
C ARG A 570 0.40 -23.46 -34.53
N THR A 571 1.16 -23.26 -33.45
CA THR A 571 2.63 -23.38 -33.45
C THR A 571 3.15 -24.67 -32.81
N GLY A 572 2.29 -25.42 -32.09
CA GLY A 572 2.70 -26.57 -31.29
C GLY A 572 3.47 -26.21 -30.00
N ARG A 573 3.58 -24.93 -29.66
CA ARG A 573 4.21 -24.42 -28.43
C ARG A 573 3.49 -23.16 -27.91
N PRO A 574 3.60 -22.82 -26.62
CA PRO A 574 2.99 -21.60 -26.09
C PRO A 574 3.47 -20.35 -26.84
N VAL A 575 2.55 -19.43 -27.10
CA VAL A 575 2.82 -18.12 -27.71
C VAL A 575 2.73 -17.04 -26.64
N ASP A 576 3.73 -16.17 -26.56
CA ASP A 576 3.71 -15.05 -25.61
C ASP A 576 2.71 -13.97 -26.04
N LEU A 577 1.86 -13.50 -25.11
CA LEU A 577 0.96 -12.35 -25.28
C LEU A 577 1.44 -11.16 -24.43
N GLY A 578 1.31 -9.96 -24.99
CA GLY A 578 1.52 -8.71 -24.27
C GLY A 578 1.57 -7.49 -25.17
N PRO A 579 1.56 -6.27 -24.60
CA PRO A 579 1.49 -5.02 -25.36
C PRO A 579 2.76 -4.70 -26.17
N ALA A 580 3.89 -5.34 -25.85
CA ALA A 580 5.19 -5.05 -26.45
C ALA A 580 5.87 -6.32 -27.02
N ILE A 581 5.09 -7.35 -27.36
CA ILE A 581 5.65 -8.56 -27.95
C ILE A 581 6.09 -8.32 -29.40
N ASN A 582 7.13 -9.04 -29.81
CA ASN A 582 7.63 -9.03 -31.18
C ASN A 582 7.33 -10.39 -31.85
N GLY A 583 6.95 -10.39 -33.13
CA GLY A 583 6.84 -11.61 -33.95
C GLY A 583 5.46 -11.89 -34.55
N TYR A 584 4.38 -11.29 -34.04
CA TYR A 584 3.05 -11.34 -34.65
C TYR A 584 2.21 -10.12 -34.21
N PRO A 585 1.16 -9.73 -34.97
CA PRO A 585 0.45 -8.48 -34.70
C PRO A 585 -0.43 -8.57 -33.44
N VAL A 586 -0.33 -7.55 -32.59
CA VAL A 586 -1.20 -7.31 -31.44
C VAL A 586 -1.72 -5.88 -31.52
N ALA A 587 -3.03 -5.70 -31.37
CA ALA A 587 -3.67 -4.39 -31.39
C ALA A 587 -4.41 -4.14 -30.08
N ARG A 588 -4.21 -2.95 -29.49
CA ARG A 588 -5.02 -2.47 -28.37
C ARG A 588 -6.37 -1.98 -28.91
N ILE A 589 -7.46 -2.47 -28.33
CA ILE A 589 -8.83 -2.13 -28.75
C ILE A 589 -9.55 -1.19 -27.78
N SER A 590 -9.13 -1.15 -26.50
CA SER A 590 -9.68 -0.24 -25.48
C SER A 590 -8.95 1.10 -25.41
N ARG A 591 -9.68 2.20 -25.18
CA ARG A 591 -9.10 3.50 -24.83
C ARG A 591 -8.60 3.53 -23.38
N ASP A 592 -9.43 3.14 -22.41
CA ASP A 592 -9.11 3.30 -20.98
C ASP A 592 -8.91 1.96 -20.29
N ALA A 593 -9.94 1.12 -20.22
CA ALA A 593 -9.86 -0.23 -19.68
C ALA A 593 -10.96 -1.12 -20.27
N GLY A 594 -10.88 -2.42 -20.04
CA GLY A 594 -11.93 -3.36 -20.45
C GLY A 594 -11.99 -4.62 -19.59
N PHE A 595 -13.20 -4.94 -19.15
CA PHE A 595 -13.57 -6.12 -18.40
C PHE A 595 -14.53 -6.99 -19.21
N TYR A 596 -14.69 -8.25 -18.79
CA TYR A 596 -15.64 -9.19 -19.40
C TYR A 596 -15.47 -9.29 -20.91
N LEU A 597 -14.24 -9.53 -21.37
CA LEU A 597 -13.95 -9.68 -22.79
C LEU A 597 -14.70 -10.88 -23.35
N HIS A 598 -15.41 -10.66 -24.46
CA HIS A 598 -16.10 -11.72 -25.18
C HIS A 598 -16.27 -11.36 -26.67
N TRP A 599 -16.67 -12.33 -27.47
CA TRP A 599 -16.77 -12.24 -28.92
C TRP A 599 -18.22 -12.34 -29.38
N SER A 600 -18.54 -11.71 -30.51
CA SER A 600 -19.73 -12.06 -31.29
C SER A 600 -19.66 -13.51 -31.78
N GLY A 601 -20.82 -14.12 -32.05
CA GLY A 601 -20.90 -15.51 -32.51
C GLY A 601 -20.20 -15.74 -33.86
N ASP A 602 -20.10 -14.72 -34.71
CA ASP A 602 -19.39 -14.76 -35.98
C ASP A 602 -17.89 -14.42 -35.88
N SER A 603 -17.37 -14.20 -34.66
CA SER A 603 -15.98 -13.86 -34.37
C SER A 603 -15.48 -12.55 -34.98
N ARG A 604 -16.37 -11.65 -35.41
CA ARG A 604 -15.99 -10.37 -36.05
C ARG A 604 -15.93 -9.17 -35.12
N THR A 605 -16.57 -9.25 -33.95
CA THR A 605 -16.65 -8.13 -33.01
C THR A 605 -16.20 -8.60 -31.63
N VAL A 606 -15.30 -7.84 -31.01
CA VAL A 606 -14.92 -8.00 -29.61
C VAL A 606 -15.70 -7.00 -28.76
N PHE A 607 -16.25 -7.47 -27.65
CA PHE A 607 -16.97 -6.66 -26.68
C PHE A 607 -16.23 -6.63 -25.34
N TRP A 608 -16.37 -5.53 -24.61
CA TRP A 608 -15.91 -5.38 -23.23
C TRP A 608 -16.74 -4.31 -22.51
N SER A 609 -16.75 -4.33 -21.19
CA SER A 609 -17.41 -3.29 -20.39
C SER A 609 -16.44 -2.50 -19.54
N LEU A 610 -16.85 -1.27 -19.19
CA LEU A 610 -16.19 -0.43 -18.19
C LEU A 610 -17.27 0.33 -17.42
N GLY A 611 -17.43 0.00 -16.14
CA GLY A 611 -18.51 0.57 -15.32
C GLY A 611 -19.90 0.20 -15.88
N PRO A 612 -20.75 1.18 -16.21
CA PRO A 612 -22.08 0.93 -16.77
C PRO A 612 -22.10 0.81 -18.30
N GLU A 613 -20.95 0.96 -18.97
CA GLU A 613 -20.86 1.08 -20.43
C GLU A 613 -20.39 -0.23 -21.07
N LEU A 614 -21.02 -0.59 -22.20
CA LEU A 614 -20.61 -1.68 -23.09
C LEU A 614 -19.97 -1.08 -24.33
N PHE A 615 -18.78 -1.57 -24.67
CA PHE A 615 -18.02 -1.17 -25.84
C PHE A 615 -17.88 -2.36 -26.79
N SER A 616 -17.67 -2.04 -28.06
CA SER A 616 -17.37 -3.03 -29.09
C SER A 616 -16.30 -2.53 -30.05
N ARG A 617 -15.63 -3.46 -30.72
CA ARG A 617 -14.70 -3.21 -31.81
C ARG A 617 -14.81 -4.31 -32.85
N ASP A 618 -15.07 -3.92 -34.09
CA ASP A 618 -15.00 -4.83 -35.23
C ASP A 618 -13.54 -5.06 -35.65
N LEU A 619 -13.24 -6.27 -36.11
CA LEU A 619 -11.91 -6.70 -36.58
C LEU A 619 -11.53 -6.16 -37.96
#